data_AF-A0A8H4W6N9-F1
#
_entry.id   AF-A0A8H4W6N9-F1
#
_cell.length_a   1.000
_cell.length_b   1.000
_cell.length_c   1.000
_cell.angle_alpha   90.00
_cell.angle_beta   90.00
_cell.angle_gamma   90.00
#
_symmetry.space_group_name_H-M   'P 1'
#
loop_
_entity.id
_entity.type
_entity.pdbx_description
1 polymer ?
#
loop_
_entity_poly.entity_id
_entity_poly.type
_entity_poly.pdbx_seq_one_letter_code
_entity_poly.pdbx_strand_id
1 'polypeptide(L)'
;MNTYWVDINGNDESFWEHEWEKHGTCISTLNPSCYTSYIPTQEVPDFFQKTVDLFKTLDSYTALAQAGIVPSTTATYTSAQIQAALKAAFGVTATIQCSSGALDEIWYSFYVEGSLQTGIFVPTTPVGSTSSCSSSGIKYLPKSGSAASTTTPSSPTTTTPSAPSGTTSPGSSPTGGSGTFSGSGYLNAFTSSAQTGCLISAGTWYTSGTCATYTATASGSGFTLTSSKGSCGISGSIFSCGSGVTASVFTAVNGYLSYGGSSTFYASAVPSGSTQQKVYTTSNSVSVSFQWQGK
;
A
#
# COMPACT_ATOMS: atom_id res chain seq x y z
N MET A 1 9.17 7.43 15.08
CA MET A 1 7.98 7.30 15.96
C MET A 1 7.17 8.58 15.98
N ASN A 2 7.79 9.75 16.16
CA ASN A 2 7.20 11.12 16.21
C ASN A 2 6.17 11.51 15.11
N THR A 3 5.99 10.71 14.06
CA THR A 3 5.01 10.95 12.99
C THR A 3 3.86 9.95 13.01
N TYR A 4 4.12 8.71 13.40
CA TYR A 4 3.19 7.58 13.20
C TYR A 4 2.86 6.81 14.48
N TRP A 5 3.61 7.03 15.56
CA TRP A 5 3.38 6.46 16.88
C TRP A 5 3.44 7.60 17.90
N VAL A 6 2.34 8.34 17.97
CA VAL A 6 2.20 9.60 18.70
C VAL A 6 1.11 9.49 19.75
N ASP A 7 1.28 10.17 20.87
CA ASP A 7 0.26 10.33 21.89
C ASP A 7 -0.80 11.34 21.45
N ILE A 8 -2.07 11.00 21.62
CA ILE A 8 -3.17 11.91 21.31
C ILE A 8 -3.20 13.13 22.23
N ASN A 9 -2.60 13.05 23.42
CA ASN A 9 -2.49 14.15 24.37
C ASN A 9 -1.15 14.92 24.25
N GLY A 10 -0.29 14.54 23.32
CA GLY A 10 0.95 15.24 22.98
C GLY A 10 2.16 14.94 23.85
N ASN A 11 2.12 13.92 24.72
CA ASN A 11 3.28 13.45 25.47
C ASN A 11 3.73 12.07 24.96
N ASP A 12 4.41 12.09 23.81
CA ASP A 12 4.91 10.89 23.13
C ASP A 12 5.84 10.04 24.01
N GLU A 13 6.71 10.66 24.83
CA GLU A 13 7.68 9.93 25.66
C GLU A 13 6.99 9.05 26.70
N SER A 14 6.08 9.62 27.50
CA SER A 14 5.35 8.85 28.51
C SER A 14 4.46 7.78 27.89
N PHE A 15 4.00 7.97 26.65
CA PHE A 15 3.29 6.95 25.92
C PHE A 15 4.22 5.79 25.51
N TRP A 16 5.40 6.07 24.97
CA TRP A 16 6.36 5.02 24.61
C TRP A 16 6.86 4.26 25.84
N GLU A 17 7.13 4.95 26.95
CA GLU A 17 7.45 4.33 28.25
C GLU A 17 6.35 3.34 28.66
N HIS A 18 5.07 3.75 28.60
CA HIS A 18 3.94 2.89 28.92
C HIS A 18 3.90 1.62 28.06
N GLU A 19 4.03 1.77 26.74
CA GLU A 19 3.97 0.63 25.81
C GLU A 19 5.12 -0.35 26.04
N TRP A 20 6.33 0.16 26.32
CA TRP A 20 7.46 -0.69 26.69
C TRP A 20 7.23 -1.42 28.02
N GLU A 21 6.94 -0.67 29.09
CA GLU A 21 6.84 -1.22 30.45
C GLU A 21 5.72 -2.26 30.57
N LYS A 22 4.57 -1.99 29.93
CA LYS A 22 3.38 -2.83 30.04
C LYS A 22 3.36 -4.00 29.05
N HIS A 23 3.91 -3.82 27.86
CA HIS A 23 3.78 -4.81 26.78
C HIS A 23 5.14 -5.35 26.31
N GLY A 24 6.12 -4.48 26.08
CA GLY A 24 7.46 -4.89 25.65
C GLY A 24 8.13 -5.86 26.63
N THR A 25 8.05 -5.59 27.93
CA THR A 25 8.65 -6.42 29.00
C THR A 25 8.07 -7.84 29.09
N CYS A 26 6.86 -8.08 28.58
CA CYS A 26 6.23 -9.40 28.55
C CYS A 26 6.70 -10.28 27.39
N ILE A 27 7.47 -9.74 26.45
CA ILE A 27 7.96 -10.49 25.29
C ILE A 27 9.21 -11.26 25.68
N SER A 28 9.06 -12.55 25.99
CA SER A 28 10.13 -13.38 26.56
C SER A 28 11.39 -13.48 25.68
N THR A 29 11.27 -13.35 24.35
CA THR A 29 12.42 -13.39 23.44
C THR A 29 13.24 -12.09 23.40
N LEU A 30 12.78 -11.05 24.10
CA LEU A 30 13.52 -9.81 24.32
C LEU A 30 14.35 -9.84 25.61
N ASN A 31 14.30 -10.92 26.40
CA ASN A 31 15.11 -11.00 27.61
C ASN A 31 16.61 -10.83 27.30
N PRO A 32 17.38 -10.10 28.14
CA PRO A 32 18.82 -9.90 27.94
C PRO A 32 19.61 -11.20 27.72
N SER A 33 19.19 -12.30 28.35
CA SER A 33 19.81 -13.62 28.18
C SER A 33 19.65 -14.23 26.79
N CYS A 34 18.75 -13.71 25.96
CA CYS A 34 18.57 -14.11 24.56
C CYS A 34 19.59 -13.45 23.62
N TYR A 35 20.42 -12.52 24.10
CA TYR A 35 21.44 -11.82 23.30
C TYR A 35 22.83 -12.39 23.57
N THR A 36 23.60 -12.65 22.50
CA THR A 36 24.97 -13.21 22.61
C THR A 36 25.99 -12.22 23.19
N SER A 37 25.78 -10.92 22.99
CA SER A 37 26.67 -9.86 23.49
C SER A 37 25.84 -8.66 23.89
N TYR A 38 24.96 -8.89 24.86
CA TYR A 38 23.99 -7.92 25.31
C TYR A 38 24.63 -6.58 25.67
N ILE A 39 24.11 -5.50 25.07
CA ILE A 39 24.38 -4.13 25.49
C ILE A 39 23.21 -3.70 26.38
N PRO A 40 23.44 -3.04 27.53
CA PRO A 40 22.36 -2.55 28.37
C PRO A 40 21.29 -1.82 27.56
N THR A 41 20.04 -2.20 27.81
CA THR A 41 18.81 -1.70 27.17
C THR A 41 18.69 -1.96 25.67
N GLN A 42 19.48 -2.86 25.07
CA GLN A 42 19.42 -3.15 23.62
C GLN A 42 18.03 -3.65 23.17
N GLU A 43 17.30 -4.31 24.05
CA GLU A 43 15.98 -4.87 23.78
C GLU A 43 14.89 -3.82 23.59
N VAL A 44 15.08 -2.62 24.15
CA VAL A 44 14.13 -1.51 24.08
C VAL A 44 14.02 -0.96 22.65
N PRO A 45 15.11 -0.51 21.98
CA PRO A 45 15.03 -0.09 20.59
C PRO A 45 14.63 -1.23 19.64
N ASP A 46 14.98 -2.49 19.94
CA ASP A 46 14.56 -3.64 19.13
C ASP A 46 13.03 -3.84 19.14
N PHE A 47 12.37 -3.65 20.30
CA PHE A 47 10.91 -3.65 20.42
C PHE A 47 10.26 -2.57 19.54
N PHE A 48 10.73 -1.32 19.66
CA PHE A 48 10.16 -0.20 18.91
C PHE A 48 10.41 -0.34 17.42
N GLN A 49 11.62 -0.73 17.02
CA GLN A 49 11.99 -0.92 15.63
C GLN A 49 11.14 -2.02 14.99
N LYS A 50 10.98 -3.17 15.65
CA LYS A 50 10.16 -4.25 15.12
C LYS A 50 8.69 -3.86 15.00
N THR A 51 8.15 -3.13 15.98
CA THR A 51 6.77 -2.64 15.93
C THR A 51 6.55 -1.70 14.74
N VAL A 52 7.48 -0.77 14.50
CA VAL A 52 7.42 0.14 13.34
C VAL A 52 7.55 -0.62 12.02
N ASP A 53 8.43 -1.62 11.94
CA ASP A 53 8.60 -2.41 10.73
C ASP A 53 7.36 -3.24 10.41
N LEU A 54 6.71 -3.84 11.42
CA LEU A 54 5.44 -4.52 11.24
C LEU A 54 4.33 -3.56 10.84
N PHE A 55 4.23 -2.39 11.51
CA PHE A 55 3.24 -1.35 11.20
C PHE A 55 3.31 -0.91 9.73
N LYS A 56 4.50 -0.73 9.16
CA LYS A 56 4.67 -0.36 7.74
C LYS A 56 4.10 -1.39 6.76
N THR A 57 3.91 -2.64 7.18
CA THR A 57 3.27 -3.69 6.36
C THR A 57 1.74 -3.70 6.45
N LEU A 58 1.17 -2.90 7.37
CA LEU A 58 -0.25 -2.94 7.77
C LEU A 58 -0.94 -1.59 7.51
N ASP A 59 -0.81 -1.07 6.28
CA ASP A 59 -1.44 0.19 5.87
C ASP A 59 -2.97 0.09 5.80
N SER A 60 -3.57 0.25 6.98
CA SER A 60 -5.00 0.08 7.22
C SER A 60 -5.83 1.14 6.51
N TYR A 61 -5.31 2.37 6.43
CA TYR A 61 -5.99 3.47 5.74
C TYR A 61 -6.14 3.13 4.26
N THR A 62 -5.06 2.71 3.61
CA THR A 62 -5.08 2.35 2.19
C THR A 62 -5.96 1.13 1.94
N ALA A 63 -5.88 0.09 2.79
CA ALA A 63 -6.73 -1.09 2.68
C ALA A 63 -8.24 -0.75 2.76
N LEU A 64 -8.63 0.12 3.68
CA LEU A 64 -10.01 0.58 3.81
C LEU A 64 -10.43 1.46 2.62
N ALA A 65 -9.59 2.40 2.21
CA ALA A 65 -9.88 3.30 1.09
C ALA A 65 -10.07 2.54 -0.23
N GLN A 66 -9.30 1.48 -0.47
CA GLN A 66 -9.45 0.60 -1.65
C GLN A 66 -10.81 -0.12 -1.70
N ALA A 67 -11.43 -0.35 -0.53
CA ALA A 67 -12.78 -0.89 -0.43
C ALA A 67 -13.87 0.20 -0.42
N GLY A 68 -13.52 1.46 -0.71
CA GLY A 68 -14.43 2.60 -0.66
C GLY A 68 -14.76 3.06 0.76
N ILE A 69 -14.02 2.59 1.78
CA ILE A 69 -14.21 2.96 3.17
C ILE A 69 -13.23 4.09 3.49
N VAL A 70 -13.66 5.33 3.29
CA VAL A 70 -12.87 6.54 3.53
C VAL A 70 -13.45 7.36 4.68
N PRO A 71 -12.63 8.21 5.33
CA PRO A 71 -13.14 9.11 6.35
C PRO A 71 -14.25 10.03 5.80
N SER A 72 -15.36 10.14 6.51
CA SER A 72 -16.53 10.93 6.14
C SER A 72 -17.27 11.45 7.37
N THR A 73 -17.89 12.62 7.24
CA THR A 73 -18.77 13.19 8.28
C THR A 73 -20.22 12.69 8.16
N THR A 74 -20.60 12.08 7.03
CA THR A 74 -21.97 11.66 6.73
C THR A 74 -22.10 10.16 6.49
N ALA A 75 -21.09 9.53 5.88
CA ALA A 75 -21.13 8.11 5.59
C ALA A 75 -20.91 7.27 6.86
N THR A 76 -21.53 6.10 6.89
CA THR A 76 -21.30 5.07 7.91
C THR A 76 -21.12 3.73 7.24
N TYR A 77 -20.48 2.81 7.96
CA TYR A 77 -20.08 1.51 7.46
C TYR A 77 -20.58 0.38 8.37
N THR A 78 -20.57 -0.83 7.83
CA THR A 78 -20.80 -2.05 8.61
C THR A 78 -19.48 -2.64 9.08
N SER A 79 -19.49 -3.34 10.21
CA SER A 79 -18.30 -4.04 10.71
C SER A 79 -17.81 -5.08 9.69
N ALA A 80 -18.73 -5.76 9.02
CA ALA A 80 -18.43 -6.74 7.98
C ALA A 80 -17.69 -6.11 6.79
N GLN A 81 -18.06 -4.91 6.33
CA GLN A 81 -17.36 -4.21 5.25
C GLN A 81 -15.92 -3.88 5.64
N ILE A 82 -15.73 -3.32 6.84
CA ILE A 82 -14.40 -2.94 7.36
C ILE A 82 -13.53 -4.19 7.48
N GLN A 83 -14.03 -5.25 8.12
CA GLN A 83 -13.28 -6.49 8.32
C GLN A 83 -12.97 -7.21 7.00
N ALA A 84 -13.88 -7.18 6.03
CA ALA A 84 -13.64 -7.77 4.71
C ALA A 84 -12.52 -7.03 3.96
N ALA A 85 -12.50 -5.69 4.02
CA ALA A 85 -11.43 -4.89 3.41
C ALA A 85 -10.06 -5.21 4.01
N LEU A 86 -9.97 -5.24 5.34
CA LEU A 86 -8.73 -5.57 6.05
C LEU A 86 -8.27 -7.01 5.78
N LYS A 87 -9.21 -7.97 5.79
CA LYS A 87 -8.91 -9.37 5.44
C LYS A 87 -8.42 -9.53 4.02
N ALA A 88 -9.01 -8.81 3.07
CA ALA A 88 -8.58 -8.85 1.67
C ALA A 88 -7.14 -8.33 1.50
N ALA A 89 -6.75 -7.31 2.27
CA ALA A 89 -5.41 -6.73 2.22
C ALA A 89 -4.36 -7.59 2.95
N PHE A 90 -4.71 -8.17 4.10
CA PHE A 90 -3.73 -8.77 5.03
C PHE A 90 -3.93 -10.28 5.26
N GLY A 91 -4.85 -10.90 4.53
CA GLY A 91 -5.09 -12.35 4.52
C GLY A 91 -5.98 -12.87 5.67
N VAL A 92 -5.99 -12.20 6.81
CA VAL A 92 -6.74 -12.60 8.01
C VAL A 92 -7.64 -11.49 8.52
N THR A 93 -8.74 -11.86 9.19
CA THR A 93 -9.67 -10.90 9.77
C THR A 93 -9.01 -10.15 10.92
N ALA A 94 -9.02 -8.83 10.89
CA ALA A 94 -8.61 -8.00 12.04
C ALA A 94 -9.76 -7.81 13.04
N THR A 95 -9.42 -7.59 14.32
CA THR A 95 -10.37 -7.11 15.32
C THR A 95 -10.48 -5.59 15.21
N ILE A 96 -11.70 -5.05 15.24
CA ILE A 96 -11.94 -3.60 15.21
C ILE A 96 -12.60 -3.15 16.50
N GLN A 97 -12.14 -2.04 17.06
CA GLN A 97 -12.73 -1.43 18.25
C GLN A 97 -13.35 -0.08 17.90
N CYS A 98 -14.47 0.23 18.53
CA CYS A 98 -15.19 1.46 18.34
C CYS A 98 -15.37 2.21 19.65
N SER A 99 -15.20 3.53 19.59
CA SER A 99 -15.51 4.46 20.67
C SER A 99 -16.58 5.43 20.22
N SER A 100 -17.65 5.60 21.01
CA SER A 100 -18.78 6.49 20.67
C SER A 100 -19.38 6.27 19.27
N GLY A 101 -19.38 5.02 18.80
CA GLY A 101 -19.88 4.62 17.48
C GLY A 101 -18.96 4.98 16.30
N ALA A 102 -17.74 5.44 16.55
CA ALA A 102 -16.70 5.64 15.55
C ALA A 102 -15.62 4.57 15.64
N LEU A 103 -15.05 4.17 14.50
CA LEU A 103 -13.88 3.30 14.42
C LEU A 103 -12.71 3.98 15.12
N ASP A 104 -12.08 3.27 16.06
CA ASP A 104 -11.07 3.81 16.97
C ASP A 104 -9.76 3.01 16.90
N GLU A 105 -9.85 1.68 16.94
CA GLU A 105 -8.67 0.80 16.90
C GLU A 105 -8.83 -0.36 15.91
N ILE A 106 -7.71 -0.83 15.35
CA ILE A 106 -7.62 -2.01 14.49
C ILE A 106 -6.48 -2.89 15.01
N TRP A 107 -6.79 -4.13 15.38
CA TRP A 107 -5.82 -5.06 15.96
C TRP A 107 -5.54 -6.22 14.99
N TYR A 108 -4.27 -6.35 14.61
CA TYR A 108 -3.77 -7.44 13.77
C TYR A 108 -3.09 -8.49 14.64
N SER A 109 -3.44 -9.76 14.44
CA SER A 109 -2.91 -10.87 15.23
C SER A 109 -1.88 -11.67 14.43
N PHE A 110 -0.80 -12.06 15.10
CA PHE A 110 0.28 -12.84 14.52
C PHE A 110 0.70 -13.97 15.45
N TYR A 111 1.07 -15.11 14.86
CA TYR A 111 2.05 -15.99 15.48
C TYR A 111 3.45 -15.50 15.12
N VAL A 112 4.42 -15.77 15.99
CA VAL A 112 5.83 -15.46 15.74
C VAL A 112 6.61 -16.76 15.68
N GLU A 113 7.18 -17.05 14.52
CA GLU A 113 8.12 -18.16 14.34
C GLU A 113 9.54 -17.66 14.62
N GLY A 114 10.11 -18.07 15.74
CA GLY A 114 11.42 -17.60 16.20
C GLY A 114 11.30 -16.49 17.25
N SER A 115 12.22 -15.51 17.21
CA SER A 115 12.26 -14.40 18.16
C SER A 115 11.50 -13.17 17.65
N LEU A 116 11.17 -12.22 18.52
CA LEU A 116 10.58 -10.94 18.09
C LEU A 116 11.46 -10.23 17.05
N GLN A 117 12.77 -10.16 17.31
CA GLN A 117 13.73 -9.38 16.52
C GLN A 117 13.82 -9.91 15.08
N THR A 118 14.02 -11.23 14.93
CA THR A 118 14.37 -11.85 13.63
C THR A 118 13.32 -12.81 13.10
N GLY A 119 12.34 -13.16 13.92
CA GLY A 119 11.31 -14.13 13.58
C GLY A 119 10.33 -13.65 12.52
N ILE A 120 9.61 -14.62 11.99
CA ILE A 120 8.61 -14.45 10.95
C ILE A 120 7.25 -14.25 11.63
N PHE A 121 6.57 -13.17 11.26
CA PHE A 121 5.26 -12.83 11.78
C PHE A 121 4.22 -13.41 10.83
N VAL A 122 3.56 -14.48 11.25
CA VAL A 122 2.56 -15.20 10.45
C VAL A 122 1.18 -14.65 10.82
N PRO A 123 0.46 -13.97 9.91
CA PRO A 123 -0.86 -13.45 10.19
C PRO A 123 -1.81 -14.57 10.61
N THR A 124 -2.61 -14.34 11.66
CA THR A 124 -3.58 -15.31 12.15
C THR A 124 -4.90 -14.65 12.52
N THR A 125 -5.95 -15.46 12.62
CA THR A 125 -7.25 -14.97 13.09
C THR A 125 -7.15 -14.69 14.59
N PRO A 126 -7.65 -13.54 15.08
CA PRO A 126 -7.60 -13.19 16.49
C PRO A 126 -8.21 -14.26 17.38
N VAL A 127 -7.55 -14.54 18.51
CA VAL A 127 -8.07 -15.38 19.59
C VAL A 127 -8.34 -14.52 20.82
N GLY A 128 -9.50 -14.70 21.46
CA GLY A 128 -9.90 -13.92 22.63
C GLY A 128 -10.73 -12.68 22.27
N SER A 129 -10.10 -11.52 22.15
CA SER A 129 -10.80 -10.23 22.07
C SER A 129 -11.69 -10.08 20.84
N THR A 130 -12.97 -9.84 21.09
CA THR A 130 -13.99 -9.59 20.05
C THR A 130 -14.09 -8.11 19.70
N SER A 131 -14.71 -7.82 18.55
CA SER A 131 -15.03 -6.44 18.13
C SER A 131 -16.02 -5.77 19.09
N SER A 132 -15.75 -4.53 19.50
CA SER A 132 -16.73 -3.67 20.21
C SER A 132 -17.63 -2.86 19.27
N CYS A 133 -17.32 -2.82 17.97
CA CYS A 133 -18.11 -2.12 16.98
C CYS A 133 -19.49 -2.78 16.75
N SER A 134 -20.52 -1.96 16.57
CA SER A 134 -21.85 -2.40 16.13
C SER A 134 -21.79 -3.03 14.73
N SER A 135 -22.78 -3.85 14.38
CA SER A 135 -22.85 -4.47 13.04
C SER A 135 -22.99 -3.44 11.90
N SER A 136 -23.61 -2.29 12.18
CA SER A 136 -23.83 -1.20 11.22
C SER A 136 -23.75 0.17 11.88
N GLY A 137 -23.65 1.23 11.07
CA GLY A 137 -23.67 2.61 11.55
C GLY A 137 -22.33 3.10 12.11
N ILE A 138 -21.24 2.37 11.85
CA ILE A 138 -19.90 2.74 12.30
C ILE A 138 -19.45 4.00 11.56
N LYS A 139 -19.05 5.02 12.29
CA LYS A 139 -18.47 6.25 11.73
C LYS A 139 -16.98 6.05 11.49
N TYR A 140 -16.46 6.54 10.38
CA TYR A 140 -15.01 6.71 10.20
C TYR A 140 -14.76 8.19 9.93
N LEU A 141 -14.33 8.93 10.95
CA LEU A 141 -14.34 10.40 10.90
C LEU A 141 -13.03 10.96 10.32
N PRO A 142 -13.06 12.05 9.55
CA PRO A 142 -11.85 12.75 9.12
C PRO A 142 -11.04 13.26 10.32
N LYS A 143 -9.71 13.19 10.23
CA LYS A 143 -8.82 13.84 11.20
C LYS A 143 -8.98 15.36 11.13
N SER A 144 -8.90 16.04 12.26
CA SER A 144 -8.96 17.51 12.34
C SER A 144 -7.92 18.15 11.40
N GLY A 145 -8.35 19.16 10.64
CA GLY A 145 -7.50 19.86 9.65
C GLY A 145 -7.50 19.26 8.23
N SER A 146 -8.18 18.13 7.98
CA SER A 146 -8.39 17.60 6.62
C SER A 146 -9.69 18.15 6.03
N ALA A 147 -9.65 18.70 4.81
CA ALA A 147 -10.86 19.13 4.10
C ALA A 147 -11.78 17.92 3.89
N ALA A 148 -13.02 18.02 4.37
CA ALA A 148 -14.02 16.99 4.21
C ALA A 148 -14.29 16.75 2.72
N SER A 149 -14.08 15.52 2.24
CA SER A 149 -14.58 15.10 0.93
C SER A 149 -16.10 14.96 1.04
N THR A 150 -16.81 16.01 0.66
CA THR A 150 -18.27 16.02 0.57
C THR A 150 -18.70 15.30 -0.69
N THR A 151 -19.03 14.02 -0.57
CA THR A 151 -19.86 13.35 -1.57
C THR A 151 -20.98 12.62 -0.85
N THR A 152 -22.18 13.20 -0.88
CA THR A 152 -23.46 12.51 -0.66
C THR A 152 -24.59 13.42 -1.18
N PRO A 153 -25.79 12.91 -1.49
CA PRO A 153 -26.12 11.71 -2.27
C PRO A 153 -27.28 12.00 -3.26
N SER A 154 -27.57 11.12 -4.22
CA SER A 154 -28.89 11.13 -4.88
C SER A 154 -29.39 9.72 -5.14
N SER A 155 -30.34 9.32 -4.30
CA SER A 155 -31.28 8.23 -4.52
C SER A 155 -32.39 8.72 -5.49
N PRO A 156 -33.04 7.83 -6.25
CA PRO A 156 -33.68 8.18 -7.51
C PRO A 156 -35.14 8.60 -7.33
N THR A 157 -35.52 9.70 -7.99
CA THR A 157 -36.93 9.98 -8.28
C THR A 157 -37.17 9.84 -9.77
N THR A 158 -38.07 8.92 -10.08
CA THR A 158 -38.68 8.62 -11.38
C THR A 158 -39.20 9.86 -12.11
N THR A 159 -38.79 10.04 -13.37
CA THR A 159 -39.69 10.38 -14.50
C THR A 159 -38.94 10.22 -15.84
N THR A 160 -39.47 9.36 -16.69
CA THR A 160 -39.12 9.11 -18.11
C THR A 160 -40.01 9.99 -19.02
N PRO A 161 -39.88 9.98 -20.36
CA PRO A 161 -38.73 10.30 -21.22
C PRO A 161 -39.07 11.38 -22.28
N SER A 162 -38.06 11.99 -22.90
CA SER A 162 -38.09 12.33 -24.34
C SER A 162 -36.66 12.48 -24.87
N ALA A 163 -36.24 11.51 -25.70
CA ALA A 163 -35.09 11.53 -26.59
C ALA A 163 -35.54 12.00 -28.00
N PRO A 164 -34.72 12.03 -29.07
CA PRO A 164 -33.29 11.68 -29.27
C PRO A 164 -32.57 12.85 -30.02
N SER A 165 -31.39 12.80 -30.64
CA SER A 165 -30.44 11.78 -31.09
C SER A 165 -29.13 12.53 -31.39
N GLY A 166 -27.99 12.07 -30.88
CA GLY A 166 -26.65 12.51 -31.27
C GLY A 166 -25.80 11.28 -31.53
N THR A 167 -25.40 11.11 -32.78
CA THR A 167 -24.78 9.92 -33.37
C THR A 167 -23.40 9.59 -32.78
N THR A 168 -23.20 8.28 -32.61
CA THR A 168 -22.09 7.55 -32.02
C THR A 168 -21.02 7.15 -33.05
N SER A 169 -19.77 6.96 -32.61
CA SER A 169 -19.00 5.68 -32.67
C SER A 169 -17.53 5.88 -32.19
N PRO A 170 -16.76 4.84 -31.83
CA PRO A 170 -16.89 4.09 -30.59
C PRO A 170 -15.59 4.10 -29.76
N GLY A 171 -15.74 4.26 -28.43
CA GLY A 171 -14.69 3.94 -27.47
C GLY A 171 -14.62 2.44 -27.22
N SER A 172 -13.42 1.87 -27.33
CA SER A 172 -13.12 0.54 -26.83
C SER A 172 -12.44 0.68 -25.48
N SER A 173 -13.18 0.36 -24.41
CA SER A 173 -12.63 0.03 -23.11
C SER A 173 -12.27 -1.45 -23.10
N PRO A 174 -11.05 -1.87 -22.73
CA PRO A 174 -10.83 -3.22 -22.28
C PRO A 174 -10.64 -3.25 -20.76
N THR A 175 -11.62 -3.86 -20.10
CA THR A 175 -11.48 -4.96 -19.13
C THR A 175 -10.13 -5.11 -18.43
N GLY A 176 -10.16 -4.99 -17.10
CA GLY A 176 -9.05 -5.30 -16.21
C GLY A 176 -8.55 -6.74 -16.41
N GLY A 177 -7.32 -6.86 -16.87
CA GLY A 177 -6.58 -8.11 -16.95
C GLY A 177 -5.77 -8.33 -15.67
N SER A 178 -5.92 -9.52 -15.08
CA SER A 178 -4.98 -10.10 -14.12
C SER A 178 -3.58 -10.15 -14.76
N GLY A 179 -2.73 -9.18 -14.44
CA GLY A 179 -1.48 -8.92 -15.17
C GLY A 179 -0.35 -9.88 -14.81
N THR A 180 -0.34 -11.08 -15.37
CA THR A 180 0.90 -11.87 -15.46
C THR A 180 1.85 -11.17 -16.44
N PHE A 181 3.09 -10.89 -16.02
CA PHE A 181 4.11 -10.26 -16.84
C PHE A 181 4.59 -11.22 -17.93
N SER A 182 4.03 -11.10 -19.13
CA SER A 182 4.41 -11.89 -20.30
C SER A 182 3.99 -11.17 -21.58
N GLY A 183 4.78 -11.30 -22.64
CA GLY A 183 4.47 -10.71 -23.94
C GLY A 183 4.52 -9.18 -23.92
N SER A 184 3.72 -8.53 -24.77
CA SER A 184 3.68 -7.07 -24.86
C SER A 184 2.65 -6.48 -23.90
N GLY A 185 2.94 -5.32 -23.31
CA GLY A 185 2.04 -4.61 -22.40
C GLY A 185 2.51 -3.23 -21.99
N TYR A 186 1.79 -2.60 -21.09
CA TYR A 186 2.06 -1.28 -20.52
C TYR A 186 2.39 -1.40 -19.03
N LEU A 187 3.17 -0.44 -18.53
CA LEU A 187 3.50 -0.28 -17.11
C LEU A 187 2.79 0.95 -16.56
N ASN A 188 1.62 0.75 -15.97
CA ASN A 188 0.79 1.80 -15.42
C ASN A 188 1.29 2.18 -14.03
N ALA A 189 1.53 3.46 -13.80
CA ALA A 189 2.07 3.97 -12.55
C ALA A 189 0.94 4.22 -11.55
N PHE A 190 1.14 3.82 -10.30
CA PHE A 190 0.20 4.02 -9.22
C PHE A 190 0.87 4.67 -8.01
N THR A 191 0.27 5.74 -7.50
CA THR A 191 0.63 6.34 -6.21
C THR A 191 -0.60 6.33 -5.32
N SER A 192 -0.48 5.81 -4.10
CA SER A 192 -1.61 5.71 -3.17
C SER A 192 -2.87 5.13 -3.83
N SER A 193 -2.69 4.10 -4.69
CA SER A 193 -3.71 3.41 -5.49
C SER A 193 -4.45 4.19 -6.60
N ALA A 194 -4.11 5.46 -6.83
CA ALA A 194 -4.55 6.17 -8.04
C ALA A 194 -3.61 5.86 -9.20
N GLN A 195 -4.14 5.50 -10.38
CA GLN A 195 -3.32 5.44 -11.58
C GLN A 195 -2.88 6.86 -11.92
N THR A 196 -1.60 7.14 -11.68
CA THR A 196 -1.00 8.44 -11.86
C THR A 196 -0.05 8.40 -13.06
N GLY A 197 -0.55 7.93 -14.21
CA GLY A 197 0.22 7.87 -15.45
C GLY A 197 0.85 6.50 -15.71
N CYS A 198 2.01 6.49 -16.35
CA CYS A 198 2.69 5.26 -16.77
C CYS A 198 4.17 5.50 -17.10
N LEU A 199 4.91 4.41 -17.32
CA LEU A 199 6.27 4.50 -17.84
C LEU A 199 6.29 4.76 -19.34
N ILE A 200 7.23 5.59 -19.75
CA ILE A 200 7.54 5.87 -21.17
C ILE A 200 8.85 5.20 -21.58
N SER A 201 9.17 5.22 -22.88
CA SER A 201 10.15 4.30 -23.47
C SER A 201 11.56 4.35 -22.85
N ALA A 202 11.96 5.43 -22.18
CA ALA A 202 13.23 5.54 -21.47
C ALA A 202 13.23 4.96 -20.04
N GLY A 203 12.08 4.51 -19.53
CA GLY A 203 11.89 4.06 -18.15
C GLY A 203 11.54 5.17 -17.15
N THR A 204 11.28 6.39 -17.61
CA THR A 204 10.80 7.49 -16.77
C THR A 204 9.28 7.47 -16.63
N TRP A 205 8.79 8.05 -15.54
CA TRP A 205 7.38 8.14 -15.21
C TRP A 205 6.77 9.45 -15.73
N TYR A 206 5.60 9.37 -16.37
CA TYR A 206 4.92 10.51 -16.98
C TYR A 206 3.39 10.41 -16.87
N THR A 207 2.70 11.56 -16.74
CA THR A 207 1.24 11.64 -16.52
C THR A 207 0.44 12.19 -17.70
N SER A 208 1.08 12.90 -18.65
CA SER A 208 0.36 13.65 -19.69
C SER A 208 0.57 13.14 -21.12
N GLY A 209 1.05 11.91 -21.30
CA GLY A 209 1.34 11.36 -22.63
C GLY A 209 1.08 9.87 -22.77
N THR A 210 1.42 9.35 -23.96
CA THR A 210 1.20 7.95 -24.30
C THR A 210 2.18 7.03 -23.58
N CYS A 211 1.63 6.00 -22.94
CA CYS A 211 2.42 4.94 -22.31
C CYS A 211 3.25 4.18 -23.35
N ALA A 212 4.47 3.81 -22.97
CA ALA A 212 5.28 2.98 -23.84
C ALA A 212 4.85 1.52 -23.76
N THR A 213 4.94 0.83 -24.90
CA THR A 213 4.85 -0.62 -24.93
C THR A 213 6.18 -1.22 -24.45
N TYR A 214 6.07 -2.16 -23.52
CA TYR A 214 7.13 -3.00 -23.02
C TYR A 214 6.90 -4.44 -23.47
N THR A 215 7.98 -5.20 -23.60
CA THR A 215 7.93 -6.66 -23.78
C THR A 215 8.55 -7.33 -22.57
N ALA A 216 7.77 -8.17 -21.88
CA ALA A 216 8.22 -9.02 -20.79
C ALA A 216 8.59 -10.41 -21.34
N THR A 217 9.85 -10.79 -21.18
CA THR A 217 10.37 -12.11 -21.61
C THR A 217 10.88 -12.86 -20.40
N ALA A 218 10.43 -14.11 -20.22
CA ALA A 218 10.86 -14.95 -19.11
C ALA A 218 12.39 -15.10 -19.08
N SER A 219 12.98 -14.98 -17.90
CA SER A 219 14.42 -15.09 -17.68
C SER A 219 14.70 -15.54 -16.24
N GLY A 220 15.22 -16.76 -16.08
CA GLY A 220 15.44 -17.34 -14.75
C GLY A 220 14.13 -17.47 -13.96
N SER A 221 14.13 -17.03 -12.71
CA SER A 221 12.96 -17.01 -11.82
C SER A 221 12.02 -15.80 -12.03
N GLY A 222 12.30 -14.96 -13.04
CA GLY A 222 11.56 -13.74 -13.31
C GLY A 222 11.47 -13.45 -14.80
N PHE A 223 11.57 -12.17 -15.17
CA PHE A 223 11.52 -11.72 -16.55
C PHE A 223 12.40 -10.49 -16.78
N THR A 224 12.88 -10.33 -18.01
CA THR A 224 13.49 -9.09 -18.49
C THR A 224 12.46 -8.23 -19.20
N LEU A 225 12.64 -6.91 -19.15
CA LEU A 225 11.81 -5.94 -19.87
C LEU A 225 12.60 -5.29 -21.01
N THR A 226 11.94 -5.04 -22.14
CA THR A 226 12.49 -4.30 -23.28
C THR A 226 11.48 -3.28 -23.77
N SER A 227 11.94 -2.07 -24.12
CA SER A 227 11.14 -1.01 -24.75
C SER A 227 11.68 -0.69 -26.16
N SER A 228 11.06 0.25 -26.85
CA SER A 228 11.58 0.79 -28.13
C SER A 228 12.97 1.44 -28.02
N LYS A 229 13.46 1.72 -26.81
CA LYS A 229 14.82 2.25 -26.57
C LYS A 229 15.86 1.16 -26.33
N GLY A 230 15.46 -0.08 -26.09
CA GLY A 230 16.35 -1.20 -25.80
C GLY A 230 16.00 -1.90 -24.48
N SER A 231 16.97 -2.65 -23.96
CA SER A 231 16.83 -3.39 -22.69
C SER A 231 16.56 -2.46 -21.53
N CYS A 232 15.77 -2.93 -20.56
CA CYS A 232 15.50 -2.22 -19.31
C CYS A 232 16.23 -2.87 -18.13
N GLY A 233 16.74 -2.06 -17.23
CA GLY A 233 17.48 -2.52 -16.06
C GLY A 233 17.62 -1.44 -14.98
N ILE A 234 18.19 -1.84 -13.85
CA ILE A 234 18.54 -0.94 -12.75
C ILE A 234 20.02 -0.58 -12.85
N SER A 235 20.30 0.71 -13.07
CA SER A 235 21.66 1.27 -13.09
C SER A 235 21.79 2.37 -12.04
N GLY A 236 22.69 2.19 -11.07
CA GLY A 236 22.87 3.17 -9.98
C GLY A 236 21.57 3.47 -9.22
N SER A 237 20.76 2.44 -8.95
CA SER A 237 19.44 2.52 -8.31
C SER A 237 18.34 3.19 -9.14
N ILE A 238 18.55 3.43 -10.44
CA ILE A 238 17.56 4.04 -11.32
C ILE A 238 17.07 3.00 -12.34
N PHE A 239 15.76 2.86 -12.46
CA PHE A 239 15.15 2.11 -13.56
C PHE A 239 15.31 2.87 -14.87
N SER A 240 15.88 2.24 -15.89
CA SER A 240 16.15 2.88 -17.20
C SER A 240 16.04 1.87 -18.33
N CYS A 241 15.71 2.34 -19.53
CA CYS A 241 15.71 1.54 -20.75
C CYS A 241 16.52 2.21 -21.86
N GLY A 242 17.39 1.45 -22.52
CA GLY A 242 18.30 1.98 -23.54
C GLY A 242 19.16 0.90 -24.21
N SER A 243 19.77 1.24 -25.34
CA SER A 243 20.65 0.32 -26.09
C SER A 243 21.92 -0.07 -25.33
N GLY A 244 22.36 0.78 -24.39
CA GLY A 244 23.51 0.53 -23.51
C GLY A 244 23.14 0.09 -22.09
N VAL A 245 21.85 -0.18 -21.81
CA VAL A 245 21.42 -0.61 -20.47
C VAL A 245 21.53 -2.12 -20.35
N THR A 246 22.24 -2.60 -19.33
CA THR A 246 22.27 -4.02 -18.98
C THR A 246 20.91 -4.46 -18.46
N ALA A 247 20.36 -5.54 -19.02
CA ALA A 247 19.07 -6.06 -18.61
C ALA A 247 19.11 -6.55 -17.15
N SER A 248 18.12 -6.15 -16.35
CA SER A 248 17.88 -6.72 -15.02
C SER A 248 16.77 -7.76 -15.07
N VAL A 249 16.85 -8.76 -14.18
CA VAL A 249 15.75 -9.70 -13.96
C VAL A 249 14.81 -9.10 -12.92
N PHE A 250 13.56 -8.88 -13.33
CA PHE A 250 12.47 -8.41 -12.48
C PHE A 250 11.57 -9.58 -12.09
N THR A 251 10.81 -9.39 -11.02
CA THR A 251 9.73 -10.29 -10.62
C THR A 251 8.41 -9.54 -10.60
N ALA A 252 7.32 -10.25 -10.30
CA ALA A 252 6.03 -9.65 -10.07
C ALA A 252 5.53 -10.00 -8.67
N VAL A 253 5.02 -9.00 -7.95
CA VAL A 253 4.34 -9.20 -6.66
C VAL A 253 2.97 -8.55 -6.77
N ASN A 254 1.91 -9.35 -6.59
CA ASN A 254 0.52 -8.89 -6.67
C ASN A 254 0.17 -8.13 -7.97
N GLY A 255 0.75 -8.52 -9.11
CA GLY A 255 0.53 -7.87 -10.41
C GLY A 255 1.34 -6.58 -10.64
N TYR A 256 2.21 -6.21 -9.71
CA TYR A 256 3.13 -5.08 -9.82
C TYR A 256 4.55 -5.52 -10.13
N LEU A 257 5.26 -4.69 -10.88
CA LEU A 257 6.69 -4.86 -11.17
C LEU A 257 7.45 -4.85 -9.85
N SER A 258 8.38 -5.79 -9.69
CA SER A 258 9.21 -5.91 -8.49
C SER A 258 10.68 -6.09 -8.84
N TYR A 259 11.54 -5.48 -8.04
CA TYR A 259 13.00 -5.63 -8.13
C TYR A 259 13.57 -5.80 -6.72
N GLY A 260 14.43 -6.81 -6.53
CA GLY A 260 14.97 -7.12 -5.20
C GLY A 260 13.91 -7.51 -4.16
N GLY A 261 12.75 -8.01 -4.59
CA GLY A 261 11.64 -8.39 -3.70
C GLY A 261 10.68 -7.25 -3.32
N SER A 262 10.96 -6.01 -3.73
CA SER A 262 10.08 -4.86 -3.51
C SER A 262 9.35 -4.47 -4.79
N SER A 263 8.02 -4.30 -4.72
CA SER A 263 7.21 -3.68 -5.77
C SER A 263 7.10 -2.16 -5.65
N THR A 264 7.76 -1.57 -4.64
CA THR A 264 7.78 -0.13 -4.39
C THR A 264 9.01 0.47 -5.03
N PHE A 265 8.78 1.43 -5.93
CA PHE A 265 9.79 2.34 -6.46
C PHE A 265 9.53 3.74 -5.93
N TYR A 266 10.43 4.67 -6.23
CA TYR A 266 10.35 6.04 -5.74
C TYR A 266 10.63 7.08 -6.83
N ALA A 267 10.18 8.30 -6.61
CA ALA A 267 10.44 9.47 -7.43
C ALA A 267 10.58 10.71 -6.54
N SER A 268 11.17 11.79 -7.06
CA SER A 268 11.29 13.06 -6.34
C SER A 268 9.96 13.80 -6.19
N ALA A 269 9.01 13.57 -7.10
CA ALA A 269 7.67 14.16 -7.09
C ALA A 269 6.72 13.31 -7.96
N VAL A 270 5.42 13.61 -7.94
CA VAL A 270 4.46 13.12 -8.94
C VAL A 270 4.65 13.94 -10.24
N PRO A 271 4.79 13.33 -11.44
CA PRO A 271 4.90 14.05 -12.70
C PRO A 271 3.69 14.95 -12.95
N SER A 272 3.93 16.14 -13.49
CA SER A 272 2.87 17.08 -13.88
C SER A 272 3.24 17.84 -15.14
N GLY A 273 2.24 18.11 -15.98
CA GLY A 273 2.44 18.74 -17.28
C GLY A 273 3.42 17.95 -18.14
N SER A 274 4.46 18.62 -18.66
CA SER A 274 5.52 17.99 -19.46
C SER A 274 6.69 17.41 -18.65
N THR A 275 6.66 17.53 -17.32
CA THR A 275 7.76 17.07 -16.46
C THR A 275 7.69 15.58 -16.27
N GLN A 276 8.79 14.87 -16.56
CA GLN A 276 8.95 13.45 -16.29
C GLN A 276 9.73 13.24 -14.99
N GLN A 277 9.52 12.09 -14.34
CA GLN A 277 10.24 11.74 -13.12
C GLN A 277 11.08 10.48 -13.33
N LYS A 278 12.30 10.52 -12.79
CA LYS A 278 13.13 9.31 -12.69
C LYS A 278 12.53 8.36 -11.64
N VAL A 279 12.73 7.07 -11.88
CA VAL A 279 12.21 6.00 -11.04
C VAL A 279 13.40 5.35 -10.32
N TYR A 280 13.38 5.40 -8.99
CA TYR A 280 14.44 4.94 -8.12
C TYR A 280 14.02 3.66 -7.38
N THR A 281 14.98 2.79 -7.08
CA THR A 281 14.80 1.64 -6.19
C THR A 281 15.12 1.96 -4.73
N THR A 282 15.66 3.16 -4.46
CA THR A 282 15.96 3.69 -3.12
C THR A 282 14.95 4.76 -2.73
N SER A 283 14.66 4.88 -1.43
CA SER A 283 13.67 5.82 -0.89
C SER A 283 13.85 7.25 -1.41
N ASN A 284 12.74 7.89 -1.76
CA ASN A 284 12.65 9.29 -2.20
C ASN A 284 11.27 9.85 -1.80
N SER A 285 11.02 11.13 -2.07
CA SER A 285 9.85 11.87 -1.58
C SER A 285 8.49 11.28 -1.96
N VAL A 286 8.40 10.54 -3.07
CA VAL A 286 7.17 9.91 -3.56
C VAL A 286 7.40 8.43 -3.79
N SER A 287 6.53 7.57 -3.24
CA SER A 287 6.48 6.15 -3.59
C SER A 287 5.55 5.91 -4.78
N VAL A 288 5.91 4.99 -5.66
CA VAL A 288 5.16 4.64 -6.87
C VAL A 288 5.33 3.15 -7.17
N SER A 289 4.26 2.50 -7.62
CA SER A 289 4.30 1.10 -8.11
C SER A 289 3.87 1.05 -9.57
N PHE A 290 4.27 -0.01 -10.29
CA PHE A 290 3.95 -0.16 -11.72
C PHE A 290 3.20 -1.45 -11.99
N GLN A 291 1.93 -1.35 -12.36
CA GLN A 291 1.08 -2.50 -12.68
C GLN A 291 1.21 -2.87 -14.15
N TRP A 292 1.26 -4.17 -14.44
CA TRP A 292 1.26 -4.66 -15.81
C TRP A 292 -0.15 -4.65 -16.40
N GLN A 293 -0.26 -4.13 -17.62
CA GLN A 293 -1.45 -4.27 -18.45
C GLN A 293 -1.04 -4.93 -19.78
N GLY A 294 -1.42 -6.19 -19.98
CA GLY A 294 -1.17 -6.90 -21.24
C GLY A 294 -1.86 -6.22 -22.42
N LYS A 295 -1.24 -6.31 -23.61
CA LYS A 295 -1.78 -5.82 -24.88
C LYS A 295 -2.53 -6.91 -25.62
#